data_AF-A0AA89TM44-F1
#
_entry.id   AF-A0AA89TM44-F1
#
_cell.length_a   1.000
_cell.length_b   1.000
_cell.length_c   1.000
_cell.angle_alpha   90.00
_cell.angle_beta   90.00
_cell.angle_gamma   90.00
#
_symmetry.space_group_name_H-M   'P 1'
#
loop_
_entity.id
_entity.type
_entity.pdbx_description
1 polymer ?
#
loop_
_entity_poly.entity_id
_entity_poly.type
_entity_poly.pdbx_seq_one_letter_code
_entity_poly.pdbx_strand_id
1 'polypeptide(L)'
;MGEFTDSYGLDGVSEDVLHEVTRRTPGFHAWQDPHWLVHCQDAAAFIGEVGYTELAAHPEALDQLRTDMRLDGWHDEIQLEHFLTHLGDGATAMLFRCTLCGTHLAYADAS
;
A
#
# COMPACT_ATOMS: atom_id res chain seq x y z
N MET A 1 34.14 -24.53 9.68
CA MET A 1 33.89 -25.30 10.92
C MET A 1 33.14 -24.39 11.85
N GLY A 2 31.87 -24.69 12.11
CA GLY A 2 30.96 -23.83 12.89
C GLY A 2 29.52 -24.08 12.51
N GLU A 3 29.11 -25.34 12.62
CA GLU A 3 27.73 -25.81 12.61
C GLU A 3 27.00 -25.37 13.88
N PHE A 4 25.76 -24.89 13.76
CA PHE A 4 24.81 -24.82 14.86
C PHE A 4 23.43 -25.15 14.30
N THR A 5 23.05 -26.41 14.44
CA THR A 5 21.67 -26.90 14.40
C THR A 5 21.03 -26.60 15.76
N ASP A 6 19.86 -25.97 15.77
CA ASP A 6 18.71 -26.56 16.49
C ASP A 6 17.39 -26.00 15.96
N SER A 7 16.52 -26.94 15.61
CA SER A 7 15.17 -26.78 15.10
C SER A 7 14.18 -27.04 16.24
N TYR A 8 13.46 -26.02 16.70
CA TYR A 8 12.29 -26.22 17.57
C TYR A 8 11.24 -25.13 17.35
N GLY A 9 10.06 -25.54 16.86
CA GLY A 9 8.82 -24.81 17.08
C GLY A 9 8.10 -24.28 15.83
N LEU A 10 7.89 -25.11 14.81
CA LEU A 10 6.89 -24.82 13.78
C LEU A 10 5.54 -25.38 14.23
N ASP A 11 4.62 -24.48 14.58
CA ASP A 11 3.19 -24.76 14.54
C ASP A 11 2.48 -23.65 13.75
N GLY A 12 2.26 -23.90 12.46
CA GLY A 12 1.03 -23.47 11.81
C GLY A 12 1.00 -22.20 10.95
N VAL A 13 2.12 -21.60 10.54
CA VAL A 13 2.09 -20.51 9.55
C VAL A 13 3.09 -20.78 8.43
N SER A 14 2.62 -20.73 7.18
CA SER A 14 3.44 -20.95 5.98
C SER A 14 4.56 -19.90 5.89
N GLU A 15 5.81 -20.35 5.98
CA GLU A 15 7.03 -19.53 5.97
C GLU A 15 7.49 -19.11 4.56
N ASP A 16 6.60 -19.07 3.57
CA ASP A 16 6.96 -18.76 2.18
C ASP A 16 6.68 -17.30 1.77
N VAL A 17 6.07 -16.47 2.63
CA VAL A 17 5.69 -15.09 2.28
C VAL A 17 6.60 -14.02 2.93
N LEU A 18 7.47 -14.37 3.87
CA LEU A 18 8.22 -13.37 4.65
C LEU A 18 9.70 -13.20 4.27
N HIS A 19 10.15 -13.75 3.14
CA HIS A 19 11.58 -13.83 2.83
C HIS A 19 11.99 -13.40 1.41
N GLU A 20 11.25 -12.47 0.79
CA GLU A 20 11.68 -11.84 -0.48
C GLU A 20 11.69 -10.30 -0.46
N VAL A 21 11.66 -9.64 0.71
CA VAL A 21 11.79 -8.16 0.77
C VAL A 21 12.74 -7.73 1.88
N THR A 22 13.89 -8.39 2.01
CA THR A 22 14.99 -7.76 2.76
C THR A 22 16.29 -8.44 2.43
N ARG A 23 17.26 -7.66 1.95
CA ARG A 23 18.69 -7.99 1.75
C ARG A 23 19.13 -8.22 0.30
N ARG A 24 19.05 -7.18 -0.53
CA ARG A 24 20.13 -6.86 -1.48
C ARG A 24 20.00 -5.42 -1.99
N THR A 25 20.56 -4.46 -1.23
CA THR A 25 21.48 -3.41 -1.70
C THR A 25 21.83 -2.51 -0.49
N PRO A 26 22.96 -2.74 0.20
CA PRO A 26 23.46 -1.80 1.20
C PRO A 26 24.10 -0.62 0.45
N GLY A 27 23.34 0.46 0.28
CA GLY A 27 23.84 1.63 -0.45
C GLY A 27 22.80 2.61 -0.98
N PHE A 28 21.50 2.34 -0.79
CA PHE A 28 20.46 3.33 -1.00
C PHE A 28 19.80 3.62 0.33
N HIS A 29 19.90 4.88 0.76
CA HIS A 29 18.90 5.49 1.63
C HIS A 29 17.56 5.43 0.88
N ALA A 30 16.84 4.31 1.00
CA ALA A 30 15.41 4.28 0.75
C ALA A 30 14.75 4.99 1.94
N TRP A 31 14.85 6.32 1.97
CA TRP A 31 14.33 7.14 3.07
C TRP A 31 12.96 7.73 2.74
N GLN A 32 12.15 6.96 2.02
CA GLN A 32 10.70 6.97 2.03
C GLN A 32 10.33 5.50 1.87
N ASP A 33 9.83 4.88 2.94
CA ASP A 33 9.25 3.54 2.88
C ASP A 33 8.16 3.58 1.80
N PRO A 34 8.30 2.88 0.65
CA PRO A 34 7.21 2.88 -0.31
C PRO A 34 6.03 2.20 0.37
N HIS A 35 4.98 2.96 0.67
CA HIS A 35 3.77 2.44 1.29
C HIS A 35 3.09 1.48 0.30
N TRP A 36 3.51 0.22 0.30
CA TRP A 36 2.96 -0.83 -0.53
C TRP A 36 1.69 -1.34 0.11
N LEU A 37 0.58 -1.16 -0.60
CA LEU A 37 -0.70 -1.70 -0.20
C LEU A 37 -0.69 -3.22 -0.39
N VAL A 38 -1.06 -3.94 0.66
CA VAL A 38 -1.19 -5.40 0.65
C VAL A 38 -2.67 -5.75 0.56
N HIS A 39 -3.02 -6.66 -0.35
CA HIS A 39 -4.38 -7.14 -0.52
C HIS A 39 -4.38 -8.62 -0.88
N CYS A 40 -5.34 -9.38 -0.36
CA CYS A 40 -5.35 -10.85 -0.50
C CYS A 40 -4.05 -11.53 -0.03
N GLN A 41 -3.37 -10.96 0.97
CA GLN A 41 -2.08 -11.47 1.49
C GLN A 41 -0.92 -11.38 0.48
N ASP A 42 -1.05 -10.57 -0.57
CA ASP A 42 -0.02 -10.32 -1.58
C ASP A 42 0.18 -8.81 -1.81
N ALA A 43 1.35 -8.41 -2.30
CA ALA A 43 1.63 -7.02 -2.63
C ALA A 43 0.80 -6.59 -3.85
N ALA A 44 0.06 -5.48 -3.73
CA ALA A 44 -0.65 -4.95 -4.87
C ALA A 44 0.35 -4.37 -5.89
N ALA A 45 0.11 -4.64 -7.17
CA ALA A 45 0.93 -4.12 -8.25
C ALA A 45 0.71 -2.61 -8.39
N PHE A 46 1.78 -1.83 -8.28
CA PHE A 46 1.71 -0.39 -8.53
C PHE A 46 1.36 -0.12 -10.00
N ILE A 47 0.31 0.68 -10.21
CA ILE A 47 -0.15 1.09 -11.55
C ILE A 47 0.46 2.44 -11.92
N GLY A 48 0.43 3.40 -10.99
CA GLY A 48 0.92 4.75 -11.22
C GLY A 48 0.36 5.77 -10.24
N GLU A 49 0.88 6.99 -10.34
CA GLU A 49 0.34 8.17 -9.69
C GLU A 49 -0.85 8.69 -10.48
N VAL A 50 -1.97 8.91 -9.82
CA VAL A 50 -3.25 9.33 -10.40
C VAL A 50 -3.80 10.54 -9.65
N GLY A 51 -4.48 11.42 -10.39
CA GLY A 51 -5.27 12.50 -9.81
C GLY A 51 -6.68 12.06 -9.43
N TYR A 52 -7.49 12.98 -8.91
CA TYR A 52 -8.88 12.71 -8.54
C TYR A 52 -9.71 12.12 -9.69
N THR A 53 -9.54 12.65 -10.91
CA THR A 53 -10.34 12.26 -12.07
C THR A 53 -10.11 10.80 -12.45
N GLU A 54 -8.86 10.35 -12.44
CA GLU A 54 -8.52 8.96 -12.73
C GLU A 54 -8.92 8.05 -11.57
N LEU A 55 -8.71 8.47 -10.33
CA LEU A 55 -9.16 7.71 -9.16
C LEU A 55 -10.68 7.57 -9.11
N ALA A 56 -11.44 8.59 -9.53
CA ALA A 56 -12.90 8.55 -9.60
C ALA A 56 -13.42 7.56 -10.66
N ALA A 57 -12.60 7.18 -11.65
CA ALA A 57 -12.92 6.08 -12.57
C ALA A 57 -12.81 4.69 -11.90
N HIS A 58 -12.19 4.62 -10.72
CA HIS A 58 -12.02 3.41 -9.91
C HIS A 58 -12.75 3.57 -8.55
N PRO A 59 -14.08 3.41 -8.51
CA PRO A 59 -14.86 3.66 -7.29
C PRO A 59 -14.46 2.75 -6.13
N GLU A 60 -13.98 1.53 -6.40
CA GLU A 60 -13.47 0.60 -5.37
C GLU A 60 -12.23 1.16 -4.67
N ALA A 61 -11.28 1.70 -5.43
CA ALA A 61 -10.05 2.29 -4.89
C ALA A 61 -10.35 3.57 -4.11
N LEU A 62 -11.29 4.38 -4.62
CA LEU A 62 -11.72 5.61 -3.98
C LEU A 62 -12.47 5.36 -2.66
N ASP A 63 -13.35 4.36 -2.60
CA ASP A 63 -14.07 3.99 -1.37
C ASP A 63 -13.13 3.42 -0.30
N GLN A 64 -12.17 2.58 -0.73
CA GLN A 64 -11.13 2.08 0.15
C GLN A 64 -10.29 3.23 0.73
N LEU A 65 -9.81 4.14 -0.13
CA LEU A 65 -9.06 5.32 0.31
C LEU A 65 -9.84 6.16 1.32
N ARG A 66 -11.13 6.43 1.07
CA ARG A 66 -11.98 7.16 2.01
C ARG A 66 -12.10 6.44 3.35
N THR A 67 -12.22 5.11 3.32
CA THR A 67 -12.31 4.29 4.52
C THR A 67 -11.01 4.34 5.32
N ASP A 68 -9.86 4.23 4.65
CA ASP A 68 -8.54 4.32 5.28
C ASP A 68 -8.31 5.69 5.93
N MET A 69 -8.61 6.78 5.22
CA MET A 69 -8.50 8.13 5.77
C MET A 69 -9.42 8.33 6.99
N ARG A 70 -10.64 7.77 6.97
CA ARG A 70 -11.54 7.80 8.13
C ARG A 70 -10.98 7.02 9.33
N LEU A 71 -10.24 5.93 9.09
CA LEU A 71 -9.55 5.18 10.14
C LEU A 71 -8.35 5.96 10.71
N ASP A 72 -7.68 6.76 9.88
CA ASP A 72 -6.59 7.65 10.27
C ASP A 72 -7.07 8.92 11.04
N GLY A 73 -8.39 9.11 11.16
CA GLY A 73 -8.99 10.19 11.93
C GLY A 73 -9.59 11.31 11.09
N TRP A 74 -9.63 11.17 9.76
CA TRP A 74 -10.35 12.08 8.87
C TRP A 74 -11.85 11.79 8.89
N HIS A 75 -12.50 12.23 9.95
CA HIS A 75 -13.95 12.07 10.13
C HIS A 75 -14.77 13.16 9.42
N ASP A 76 -14.15 14.27 9.02
CA ASP A 76 -14.83 15.35 8.33
C ASP A 76 -14.93 15.06 6.81
N GLU A 77 -16.15 14.77 6.36
CA GLU A 77 -16.41 14.41 4.96
C GLU A 77 -16.10 15.55 4.00
N ILE A 78 -16.29 16.81 4.42
CA ILE A 78 -16.03 17.98 3.56
C ILE A 78 -14.52 18.15 3.37
N GLN A 79 -13.72 18.03 4.44
CA GLN A 79 -12.26 18.05 4.33
C GLN A 79 -11.74 16.91 3.49
N LEU A 80 -12.29 15.70 3.66
CA LEU A 80 -11.93 14.52 2.88
C LEU A 80 -12.21 14.73 1.38
N GLU A 81 -13.42 15.17 1.02
CA GLU A 81 -13.75 15.44 -0.38
C GLU A 81 -12.93 16.60 -0.97
N HIS A 82 -12.68 17.64 -0.18
CA HIS A 82 -11.83 18.75 -0.60
C HIS A 82 -10.39 18.28 -0.86
N PHE A 83 -9.84 17.44 0.01
CA PHE A 83 -8.53 16.83 -0.19
C PHE A 83 -8.49 15.95 -1.43
N LEU A 84 -9.47 15.05 -1.59
CA LEU A 84 -9.58 14.17 -2.75
C LEU A 84 -9.63 14.95 -4.05
N THR A 85 -10.39 16.05 -4.10
CA THR A 85 -10.48 16.90 -5.30
C THR A 85 -9.20 17.67 -5.62
N HIS A 86 -8.30 17.85 -4.65
CA HIS A 86 -6.96 18.43 -4.84
C HIS A 86 -5.90 17.40 -5.22
N LEU A 87 -6.26 16.12 -5.38
CA LEU A 87 -5.35 15.10 -5.91
C LEU A 87 -4.97 15.43 -7.37
N GLY A 88 -3.69 15.68 -7.61
CA GLY A 88 -3.09 16.13 -8.86
C GLY A 88 -2.63 17.59 -8.84
N ASP A 89 -2.99 18.38 -7.82
CA ASP A 89 -2.66 19.82 -7.68
C ASP A 89 -2.08 20.13 -6.28
N GLY A 90 -1.28 19.21 -5.73
CA GLY A 90 -0.62 19.39 -4.42
C GLY A 90 -0.60 18.14 -3.54
N ALA A 91 -1.54 17.21 -3.78
CA ALA A 91 -1.50 15.85 -3.23
C ALA A 91 -1.53 14.85 -4.39
N THR A 92 -1.00 13.65 -4.20
CA THR A 92 -0.99 12.62 -5.25
C THR A 92 -1.57 11.32 -4.72
N ALA A 93 -2.48 10.70 -5.48
CA ALA A 93 -2.94 9.36 -5.16
C ALA A 93 -2.10 8.34 -5.91
N MET A 94 -1.67 7.28 -5.23
CA MET A 94 -1.01 6.15 -5.83
C MET A 94 -2.03 5.04 -6.06
N LEU A 95 -2.22 4.65 -7.32
CA LEU A 95 -3.11 3.55 -7.69
C LEU A 95 -2.33 2.23 -7.71
N PHE A 96 -2.91 1.23 -7.09
CA PHE A 96 -2.44 -0.15 -7.08
C PHE A 96 -3.55 -1.10 -7.54
N ARG A 97 -3.16 -2.27 -8.02
CA ARG A 97 -4.07 -3.33 -8.41
C ARG A 97 -3.63 -4.65 -7.80
N CYS A 98 -4.51 -5.30 -7.04
CA CYS A 98 -4.24 -6.63 -6.53
C CYS A 98 -4.02 -7.61 -7.70
N THR A 99 -2.91 -8.33 -7.65
CA THR A 99 -2.50 -9.35 -8.63
C THR A 99 -3.37 -10.61 -8.57
N LEU A 100 -3.99 -10.86 -7.40
CA LEU A 100 -4.79 -12.06 -7.14
C LEU A 100 -6.26 -11.90 -7.54
N CYS A 101 -6.92 -10.82 -7.11
CA CYS A 101 -8.36 -10.59 -7.37
C CYS A 101 -8.65 -9.48 -8.39
N GLY A 102 -7.66 -8.67 -8.76
CA GLY A 102 -7.84 -7.54 -9.68
C GLY A 102 -8.44 -6.28 -9.06
N THR A 103 -8.74 -6.28 -7.76
CA THR A 103 -9.27 -5.09 -7.06
C THR A 103 -8.28 -3.94 -7.10
N HIS A 104 -8.79 -2.74 -7.38
CA HIS A 104 -7.99 -1.52 -7.36
C HIS A 104 -7.97 -0.93 -5.95
N LEU A 105 -6.80 -0.48 -5.53
CA LEU A 105 -6.54 0.10 -4.23
C LEU A 105 -5.85 1.42 -4.45
N ALA A 106 -6.12 2.41 -3.62
CA ALA A 106 -5.39 3.66 -3.66
C ALA A 106 -5.03 4.11 -2.26
N TYR A 107 -3.91 4.82 -2.18
CA TYR A 107 -3.50 5.60 -1.03
C TYR A 107 -3.20 7.01 -1.53
N ALA A 108 -3.47 8.02 -0.72
CA ALA A 108 -3.15 9.39 -1.03
C ALA A 108 -2.05 9.89 -0.10
N ASP A 109 -0.95 10.33 -0.70
CA ASP A 109 0.13 10.98 0.04
C ASP A 109 -0.06 12.50 -0.03
N ALA A 110 -0.05 13.10 1.15
CA ALA A 110 -0.08 14.54 1.35
C ALA A 110 1.24 14.92 2.05
N SER A 111 2.29 15.12 1.26
CA SER A 111 3.56 15.67 1.75
C SER A 111 3.46 17.14 2.17
#